data_AF-A0A8T4E9E3-F1
#
_entry.id   AF-A0A8T4E9E3-F1
#
_cell.length_a   1.000
_cell.length_b   1.000
_cell.length_c   1.000
_cell.angle_alpha   90.00
_cell.angle_beta   90.00
_cell.angle_gamma   90.00
#
_symmetry.space_group_name_H-M   'P 1'
#
loop_
_entity.id
_entity.type
_entity.pdbx_description
1 polymer ?
#
loop_
_entity_poly.entity_id
_entity_poly.type
_entity_poly.pdbx_seq_one_letter_code
_entity_poly.pdbx_strand_id
1 'polypeptide(L)'
;MTIRIESASLSVPIKECACGQCSCIILYTSPKCILCNAALEILYSVISDFGLSQDVVSIVDITSEEEACNIPPTASLPAMKICQELLTGLPDLDVARGAVMHAVLKGCFSN
;
A
#
# COMPACT_ATOMS: atom_id res chain seq x y z
N MET A 1 -43.23 10.71 -11.71
CA MET A 1 -42.25 9.64 -11.96
C MET A 1 -40.88 10.24 -11.69
N THR A 2 -40.24 9.86 -10.58
CA THR A 2 -38.90 10.32 -10.22
C THR A 2 -37.92 9.18 -10.46
N ILE A 3 -36.99 9.40 -11.38
CA ILE A 3 -36.01 8.41 -11.83
C ILE A 3 -34.87 8.44 -10.81
N ARG A 4 -34.65 7.32 -10.10
CA ARG A 4 -33.50 7.14 -9.22
C ARG A 4 -32.30 6.76 -10.08
N ILE A 5 -31.30 7.63 -10.11
CA ILE A 5 -30.01 7.34 -10.73
C ILE A 5 -29.23 6.56 -9.68
N GLU A 6 -29.18 5.24 -9.83
CA GLU A 6 -28.31 4.39 -9.04
C GLU A 6 -26.87 4.64 -9.49
N SER A 7 -26.11 5.33 -8.64
CA SER A 7 -24.67 5.49 -8.77
C SER A 7 -24.02 4.11 -8.68
N ALA A 8 -23.50 3.62 -9.80
CA ALA A 8 -22.68 2.42 -9.82
C ALA A 8 -21.35 2.74 -9.11
N SER A 9 -21.25 2.44 -7.82
CA SER A 9 -19.96 2.31 -7.16
C SER A 9 -19.29 1.07 -7.75
N LEU A 10 -18.33 1.31 -8.65
CA LEU A 10 -17.43 0.27 -9.14
C LEU A 10 -16.55 -0.13 -7.95
N SER A 11 -17.03 -1.08 -7.14
CA SER A 11 -16.21 -1.71 -6.10
C SER A 11 -15.12 -2.50 -6.81
N VAL A 12 -13.98 -1.85 -7.06
CA VAL A 12 -12.75 -2.50 -7.53
C VAL A 12 -12.52 -3.67 -6.57
N PRO A 13 -12.45 -4.91 -7.07
CA PRO A 13 -12.26 -6.07 -6.21
C PRO A 13 -10.94 -5.89 -5.49
N ILE A 14 -11.03 -5.57 -4.20
CA ILE A 14 -9.90 -5.53 -3.28
C ILE A 14 -9.38 -6.97 -3.26
N LYS A 15 -8.27 -7.24 -3.94
CA LYS A 15 -7.60 -8.53 -3.84
C LYS A 15 -7.11 -8.67 -2.40
N GLU A 16 -7.87 -9.39 -1.59
CA GLU A 16 -7.44 -9.76 -0.25
C GLU A 16 -6.10 -10.50 -0.38
N CYS A 17 -5.05 -9.92 0.19
CA CYS A 17 -3.77 -10.61 0.26
C CYS A 17 -3.86 -11.74 1.29
N ALA A 18 -3.11 -12.83 1.09
CA ALA A 18 -3.05 -13.97 2.00
C ALA A 18 -2.61 -13.60 3.44
N CYS A 19 -2.12 -12.38 3.65
CA CYS A 19 -1.86 -11.80 4.97
C CYS A 19 -3.12 -11.28 5.71
N GLY A 20 -4.32 -11.42 5.14
CA GLY A 20 -5.57 -10.97 5.74
C GLY A 20 -5.78 -9.45 5.67
N GLN A 21 -5.12 -8.76 4.74
CA GLN A 21 -5.23 -7.32 4.52
C GLN A 21 -5.63 -7.01 3.08
N CYS A 22 -6.17 -5.81 2.86
CA CYS A 22 -6.62 -5.33 1.55
C CYS A 22 -5.50 -5.29 0.50
N SER A 23 -4.24 -5.25 0.93
CA SER A 23 -3.06 -5.32 0.08
C SER A 23 -1.84 -5.74 0.90
N CYS A 24 -0.85 -6.30 0.21
CA CYS A 24 0.38 -6.85 0.79
C CYS A 24 1.37 -5.74 1.10
N ILE A 25 1.36 -4.67 0.30
CA ILE A 25 2.15 -3.46 0.50
C ILE A 25 1.22 -2.26 0.34
N ILE A 26 1.18 -1.40 1.34
CA ILE A 26 0.39 -0.16 1.32
C ILE A 26 1.34 1.01 1.50
N LEU A 27 1.32 1.97 0.58
CA LEU A 27 2.01 3.25 0.73
C LEU A 27 0.98 4.34 1.06
N TYR A 28 1.08 4.89 2.26
CA TYR A 28 0.32 6.06 2.67
C TYR A 28 0.99 7.32 2.12
N THR A 29 0.19 8.11 1.43
CA THR A 29 0.60 9.36 0.80
C THR A 29 -0.39 10.48 1.12
N SER A 30 0.02 11.70 0.81
CA SER A 30 -0.80 12.90 0.82
C SER A 30 -0.28 13.82 -0.29
N PRO A 31 -1.13 14.67 -0.89
CA PRO A 31 -0.70 15.68 -1.86
C PRO A 31 0.39 16.63 -1.33
N LYS A 32 0.55 16.75 0.01
CA LYS A 32 1.60 17.58 0.64
C LYS A 32 2.90 16.83 0.93
N CYS A 33 2.97 15.53 0.64
CA CYS A 33 4.11 14.70 0.95
C CYS A 33 5.17 14.74 -0.16
N ILE A 34 6.22 15.54 0.04
CA ILE A 34 7.31 15.72 -0.94
C ILE A 34 8.11 14.42 -1.15
N LEU A 35 8.26 13.62 -0.09
CA LEU A 35 9.08 12.41 -0.09
C LEU A 35 8.33 11.14 -0.54
N CYS A 36 7.01 11.23 -0.79
CA CYS A 36 6.21 10.05 -1.11
C CYS A 36 6.56 9.45 -2.48
N ASN A 37 6.94 10.28 -3.46
CA ASN A 37 7.42 9.80 -4.76
C ASN A 37 8.73 9.02 -4.62
N ALA A 38 9.68 9.53 -3.82
CA ALA A 38 10.93 8.84 -3.55
C ALA A 38 10.71 7.50 -2.82
N ALA A 39 9.80 7.47 -1.84
CA ALA A 39 9.44 6.22 -1.15
C ALA A 39 8.83 5.19 -2.11
N LEU A 40 7.99 5.63 -3.05
CA LEU A 40 7.39 4.77 -4.07
C LEU A 40 8.46 4.18 -5.01
N GLU A 41 9.40 4.99 -5.47
CA GLU A 41 10.50 4.53 -6.32
C GLU A 41 11.37 3.48 -5.62
N ILE A 42 11.70 3.70 -4.34
CA ILE A 42 12.45 2.74 -3.53
C ILE A 42 11.67 1.42 -3.42
N LEU A 43 10.37 1.48 -3.11
CA LEU A 43 9.53 0.29 -3.06
C LEU A 43 9.51 -0.47 -4.39
N TYR A 44 9.30 0.23 -5.51
CA TYR A 44 9.30 -0.38 -6.84
C TYR A 44 10.63 -1.01 -7.20
N SER A 45 11.75 -0.38 -6.86
CA SER A 45 13.07 -0.97 -7.04
C SER A 45 13.20 -2.26 -6.24
N VAL A 46 12.79 -2.25 -4.97
CA VAL A 46 12.94 -3.41 -4.08
C VAL A 46 12.04 -4.57 -4.50
N ILE A 47 10.75 -4.34 -4.77
CA ILE A 47 9.83 -5.43 -5.15
C ILE A 47 10.22 -6.03 -6.50
N SER A 48 10.79 -5.23 -7.42
CA SER A 48 11.31 -5.70 -8.69
C SER A 48 12.52 -6.63 -8.49
N ASP A 49 13.38 -6.36 -7.51
CA ASP A 49 14.51 -7.25 -7.17
C ASP A 49 14.03 -8.65 -6.72
N PHE A 50 12.83 -8.74 -6.13
CA PHE A 50 12.20 -10.00 -5.71
C PHE A 50 11.29 -10.61 -6.79
N GLY A 51 11.21 -10.01 -7.98
CA GLY A 51 10.36 -10.49 -9.07
C GLY A 51 8.85 -10.32 -8.82
N LEU A 52 8.46 -9.40 -7.94
CA LEU A 52 7.05 -9.09 -7.65
C LEU A 52 6.54 -8.00 -8.62
N SER A 53 5.27 -8.10 -9.03
CA SER A 53 4.62 -7.05 -9.84
C SER A 53 4.41 -5.78 -9.01
N GLN A 54 4.43 -4.61 -9.66
CA GLN A 54 4.07 -3.34 -9.03
C GLN A 54 2.61 -3.31 -8.52
N ASP A 55 1.76 -4.19 -9.06
CA ASP A 55 0.35 -4.33 -8.64
C ASP A 55 0.17 -4.77 -7.18
N VAL A 56 1.22 -5.27 -6.53
CA VAL A 56 1.18 -5.64 -5.10
C VAL A 56 1.24 -4.42 -4.18
N VAL A 57 1.55 -3.24 -4.72
CA VAL A 57 1.62 -1.97 -3.98
C VAL A 57 0.32 -1.21 -4.17
N SER A 58 -0.36 -0.94 -3.07
CA SER A 58 -1.54 -0.07 -3.04
C SER A 58 -1.17 1.29 -2.47
N ILE A 59 -1.43 2.32 -3.25
CA ILE A 59 -1.20 3.70 -2.83
C ILE A 59 -2.50 4.22 -2.22
N VAL A 60 -2.41 4.76 -1.01
CA VAL A 60 -3.54 5.24 -0.23
C VAL A 60 -3.31 6.70 0.11
N ASP A 61 -4.18 7.57 -0.38
CA ASP A 61 -4.18 8.97 0.03
C ASP A 61 -4.96 9.13 1.34
N ILE A 62 -4.27 9.52 2.41
CA ILE A 62 -4.90 9.72 3.73
C ILE A 62 -5.86 10.92 3.76
N THR A 63 -5.83 11.77 2.73
CA THR A 63 -6.74 12.91 2.58
C THR A 63 -8.00 12.57 1.78
N SER A 64 -8.04 11.40 1.16
CA SER A 64 -9.23 10.90 0.46
C SER A 64 -10.20 10.26 1.47
N GLU A 65 -11.49 10.52 1.31
CA GLU A 65 -12.57 9.87 2.09
C GLU A 65 -12.82 8.42 1.63
N GLU A 66 -12.14 7.98 0.58
CA GLU A 66 -12.21 6.60 0.11
C GLU A 66 -11.52 5.68 1.14
N GLU A 67 -12.32 4.85 1.80
CA GLU A 67 -11.92 3.88 2.83
C GLU A 67 -10.93 2.84 2.29
N ALA A 68 -9.69 3.25 2.07
CA ALA A 68 -8.61 2.33 1.82
C ALA A 68 -8.17 1.73 3.16
N CYS A 69 -8.94 0.72 3.57
CA CYS A 69 -8.52 -0.34 4.49
C CYS A 69 -8.63 -0.09 6.02
N ASN A 70 -9.41 0.88 6.50
CA ASN A 70 -9.68 1.10 7.95
C ASN A 70 -8.42 1.15 8.83
N ILE A 71 -7.29 1.63 8.28
CA ILE A 71 -6.00 1.66 8.99
C ILE A 71 -5.85 3.06 9.59
N PRO A 72 -5.56 3.19 10.90
CA PRO A 72 -5.46 4.49 11.53
C PRO A 72 -4.40 5.35 10.82
N PRO A 73 -4.68 6.64 10.57
CA PRO A 73 -3.76 7.53 9.90
C PRO A 73 -2.46 7.60 10.71
N THR A 74 -1.34 7.26 10.07
CA THR A 74 -0.03 7.34 10.70
C THR A 74 0.37 8.80 10.88
N ALA A 75 0.93 9.13 12.05
CA ALA A 75 1.32 10.51 12.38
C ALA A 75 2.47 11.07 11.51
N SER A 76 3.09 10.25 10.65
CA SER A 76 4.16 10.63 9.74
C SER A 76 3.94 10.04 8.35
N LEU A 77 4.27 10.82 7.32
CA LEU A 77 4.27 10.44 5.92
C LEU A 77 5.65 10.70 5.29
N PRO A 78 6.09 9.92 4.30
CA PRO A 78 5.45 8.70 3.80
C PRO A 78 5.42 7.63 4.89
N ALA A 79 4.42 6.77 4.86
CA ALA A 79 4.40 5.56 5.68
C ALA A 79 4.08 4.37 4.79
N MET A 80 4.73 3.25 5.04
CA MET A 80 4.53 2.03 4.27
C MET A 80 4.20 0.90 5.21
N LYS A 81 3.16 0.16 4.87
CA LYS A 81 2.83 -1.08 5.55
C LYS A 81 3.19 -2.23 4.63
N ILE A 82 4.17 -3.03 5.01
CA ILE A 82 4.59 -4.23 4.28
C ILE A 82 4.12 -5.42 5.11
N CYS A 83 3.04 -6.05 4.68
CA CYS A 83 2.35 -7.12 5.40
C CYS A 83 1.94 -6.70 6.83
N GLN A 84 2.70 -7.09 7.86
CA GLN A 84 2.44 -6.72 9.27
C GLN A 84 3.40 -5.65 9.80
N GLU A 85 4.39 -5.27 9.02
CA GLU A 85 5.38 -4.27 9.41
C GLU A 85 4.98 -2.89 8.94
N LEU A 86 5.11 -1.91 9.83
CA LEU A 86 4.90 -0.50 9.52
C LEU A 86 6.25 0.22 9.51
N LEU A 87 6.60 0.77 8.36
CA LEU A 87 7.73 1.66 8.16
C LEU A 87 7.21 3.10 8.09
N THR A 88 7.75 3.98 8.92
CA THR A 88 7.40 5.40 8.93
C THR A 88 8.57 6.25 8.46
N GLY A 89 8.30 7.25 7.63
CA GLY A 89 9.31 8.07 6.98
C GLY A 89 9.79 7.46 5.67
N LEU A 90 10.84 8.07 5.10
CA LEU A 90 11.51 7.56 3.90
C LEU A 90 12.50 6.47 4.31
N PRO A 91 12.28 5.19 3.97
CA PRO A 91 13.18 4.11 4.31
C PRO A 91 14.37 4.12 3.35
N ASP A 92 15.51 3.70 3.86
CA ASP A 92 16.63 3.33 3.00
C ASP A 92 16.33 2.01 2.27
N LEU A 93 17.02 1.79 1.15
CA LEU A 93 16.89 0.58 0.32
C LEU A 93 17.03 -0.71 1.11
N ASP A 94 18.00 -0.79 2.04
CA ASP A 94 18.25 -1.98 2.84
C ASP A 94 17.10 -2.29 3.80
N VAL A 95 16.49 -1.26 4.39
CA VAL A 95 15.35 -1.41 5.31
C VAL A 95 14.13 -1.90 4.54
N ALA A 96 13.83 -1.27 3.39
CA ALA A 96 12.73 -1.69 2.53
C ALA A 96 12.93 -3.13 2.03
N ARG A 97 14.15 -3.49 1.63
CA ARG A 97 14.51 -4.84 1.18
C ARG A 97 14.33 -5.88 2.30
N GLY A 98 14.75 -5.56 3.52
CA GLY A 98 14.57 -6.43 4.69
C GLY A 98 13.08 -6.70 4.97
N ALA A 99 12.25 -5.66 4.94
CA ALA A 99 10.81 -5.78 5.17
C ALA A 99 10.12 -6.62 4.08
N VAL A 100 10.44 -6.39 2.81
CA VAL A 100 9.89 -7.19 1.69
C VAL A 100 10.35 -8.64 1.78
N MET A 101 11.63 -8.90 2.06
CA MET A 101 12.15 -10.25 2.26
C MET A 101 11.39 -10.97 3.39
N HIS A 102 11.16 -10.30 4.51
CA HIS A 102 10.42 -10.88 5.62
C HIS A 102 8.97 -11.19 5.25
N ALA A 103 8.31 -10.33 4.48
CA ALA A 103 6.97 -10.57 3.96
C ALA A 103 6.93 -11.74 2.97
N VAL A 104 7.95 -11.90 2.11
CA VAL A 104 8.08 -13.06 1.21
C VAL A 104 8.24 -14.36 2.01
N LEU A 105 9.12 -14.38 3.02
CA LEU A 105 9.33 -15.55 3.87
C LEU A 105 8.08 -15.94 4.67
N LYS A 106 7.24 -14.96 5.03
CA LYS A 106 5.95 -15.18 5.69
C LYS A 106 4.83 -15.60 4.73
N GLY A 107 5.09 -15.66 3.42
CA GLY A 107 4.07 -16.01 2.43
C GLY A 107 3.02 -14.92 2.24
N CYS A 108 3.33 -13.65 2.54
CA CYS A 108 2.34 -12.57 2.43
C CYS A 108 1.91 -12.33 0.97
N PHE A 109 2.73 -12.71 -0.01
CA PHE A 109 2.48 -12.56 -1.45
C PHE A 109 1.99 -13.85 -2.12
N SER A 110 1.67 -14.90 -1.35
CA SER A 110 1.14 -16.14 -1.89
C SER A 110 -0.29 -15.92 -2.37
N ASN A 111 -0.56 -16.26 -3.63
CA ASN A 111 -1.84 -16.14 -4.31
C ASN A 111 -2.66 -17.42 -4.16
#